data_AF-A0A6I2VCS4-F1
#
_entry.id   AF-A0A6I2VCS4-F1
#
_cell.length_a   1.000
_cell.length_b   1.000
_cell.length_c   1.000
_cell.angle_alpha   90.00
_cell.angle_beta   90.00
_cell.angle_gamma   90.00
#
_symmetry.space_group_name_H-M   'P 1'
#
loop_
_entity.id
_entity.type
_entity.pdbx_description
1 polymer ?
#
loop_
_entity_poly.entity_id
_entity_poly.type
_entity_poly.pdbx_seq_one_letter_code
_entity_poly.pdbx_strand_id
1 'polypeptide(L)'
;WKKSVHSDLVAIRNLPDSDVRAYKKAKLVEVEKNLHELGLLDKDQPLTQVGCIDCHGGLGKKTIDHAKDLIMPDRAACGTCHQNEFIEAESEKNQEWPQKQWEKGHPSHAVDWAANVENAVWAAMPEREVAQGCDSCHYQQNKCDGCHTRHTFSVAEARQPEACSTCHNGADHNEFENFMLSKHGTQFLTMGKSQWNFEVPLKDAITKGGYTAPTCQMCHFEFHGEYSHNLVRKVRWGFNPTPAIADNLSHPWFEDRKKAWVQTCTLCHSESFAIAYLDTADKGTIQGLKVEQDAKSIIKALYKDGLLTGQNTNRPSPPAPEKDDAGGFFQLFWAKGNNPSHVERVYADMWEHDLIKHYKGIFHSNPGGYTYTEGWSALMRDYAEIMDEDTRLRESARTAKKASVPVKDNSKVDYGLLLASLVFIVLGLFIGYLIFKSKQEDQ
;
A
#
# COMPACT_ATOMS: atom_id res chain seq x y z
N TRP A 1 3.40 -16.02 28.78
CA TRP A 1 2.52 -15.69 29.90
C TRP A 1 3.26 -15.48 31.22
N LYS A 2 3.95 -16.46 31.85
CA LYS A 2 4.60 -16.29 33.18
C LYS A 2 5.58 -15.10 33.34
N LYS A 3 6.06 -14.53 32.24
CA LYS A 3 6.94 -13.34 32.22
C LYS A 3 6.21 -12.04 31.83
N SER A 4 4.88 -12.10 31.68
CA SER A 4 4.05 -10.96 31.28
C SER A 4 3.56 -10.21 32.50
N VAL A 5 3.11 -8.97 32.30
CA VAL A 5 2.39 -8.22 33.34
C VAL A 5 1.11 -8.95 33.77
N HIS A 6 0.42 -9.59 32.83
CA HIS A 6 -0.81 -10.34 33.12
C HIS A 6 -0.63 -11.49 34.11
N SER A 7 0.55 -12.09 34.23
CA SER A 7 0.75 -13.21 35.18
C SER A 7 0.97 -12.78 36.62
N ASP A 8 1.29 -11.52 36.88
CA ASP A 8 1.58 -11.02 38.23
C ASP A 8 1.24 -9.53 38.34
N LEU A 9 -0.03 -9.23 38.62
CA LEU A 9 -0.49 -7.87 38.83
C LEU A 9 -0.17 -7.36 40.24
N VAL A 10 0.23 -8.25 41.16
CA VAL A 10 0.71 -7.85 42.49
C VAL A 10 2.05 -7.12 42.35
N ALA A 11 2.94 -7.60 41.47
CA ALA A 11 4.18 -6.89 41.15
C ALA A 11 3.95 -5.46 40.65
N ILE A 12 2.90 -5.21 39.85
CA ILE A 12 2.54 -3.86 39.39
C ILE A 12 2.13 -2.96 40.55
N ARG A 13 1.29 -3.45 41.48
CA ARG A 13 0.87 -2.67 42.65
C ARG A 13 2.06 -2.27 43.54
N ASN A 14 3.03 -3.17 43.65
CA ASN A 14 4.22 -2.98 44.48
C ASN A 14 5.34 -2.19 43.78
N LEU A 15 5.13 -1.70 42.54
CA LEU A 15 6.09 -0.82 41.89
C LEU A 15 6.29 0.46 42.72
N PRO A 16 7.56 0.84 43.00
CA PRO A 16 7.86 2.16 43.57
C PRO A 16 7.36 3.26 42.64
N ASP A 17 6.90 4.37 43.19
CA ASP A 17 6.42 5.49 42.38
C ASP A 17 7.52 6.15 41.53
N SER A 18 8.79 5.89 41.86
CA SER A 18 9.96 6.26 41.06
C SER A 18 10.23 5.34 39.87
N ASP A 19 9.59 4.16 39.79
CA ASP A 19 9.74 3.26 38.64
C ASP A 19 9.03 3.85 37.42
N VAL A 20 9.68 3.82 36.25
CA VAL A 20 9.10 4.34 35.00
C VAL A 20 7.81 3.64 34.58
N ARG A 21 7.53 2.45 35.13
CA ARG A 21 6.32 1.67 34.91
C ARG A 21 5.21 1.98 35.91
N ALA A 22 5.43 2.87 36.89
CA ALA A 22 4.46 3.18 37.95
C ALA A 22 3.10 3.66 37.41
N TYR A 23 3.04 4.26 36.21
CA TYR A 23 1.78 4.62 35.54
C TYR A 23 0.83 3.43 35.33
N LYS A 24 1.37 2.20 35.26
CA LYS A 24 0.58 0.96 35.13
C LYS A 24 -0.29 0.71 36.37
N LYS A 25 0.06 1.27 37.54
CA LYS A 25 -0.77 1.19 38.76
C LYS A 25 -2.12 1.86 38.55
N ALA A 26 -2.12 3.06 37.97
CA ALA A 26 -3.36 3.78 37.65
C ALA A 26 -4.20 3.03 36.61
N LYS A 27 -3.56 2.47 35.57
CA LYS A 27 -4.26 1.64 34.58
C LYS A 27 -4.86 0.37 35.19
N LEU A 28 -4.17 -0.26 36.15
CA LEU A 28 -4.71 -1.43 36.85
C LEU A 28 -5.95 -1.07 37.68
N VAL A 29 -5.92 0.05 38.39
CA VAL A 29 -7.09 0.54 39.16
C VAL A 29 -8.29 0.80 38.23
N GLU A 30 -8.05 1.36 37.05
CA GLU A 30 -9.09 1.56 36.05
C GLU A 30 -9.66 0.25 35.51
N VAL A 31 -8.81 -0.73 35.20
CA VAL A 31 -9.25 -2.08 34.79
C VAL A 31 -10.12 -2.72 35.87
N GLU A 32 -9.68 -2.67 37.14
CA GLU A 32 -10.44 -3.24 38.26
C GLU A 32 -11.80 -2.56 38.43
N LYS A 33 -11.82 -1.22 38.36
CA LYS A 33 -13.06 -0.44 38.41
C LYS A 33 -14.03 -0.90 37.33
N ASN A 34 -13.57 -1.02 36.10
CA ASN A 34 -14.39 -1.48 34.97
C ASN A 34 -14.94 -2.89 35.20
N LEU A 35 -14.11 -3.81 35.70
CA LEU A 35 -14.54 -5.19 35.99
C LEU A 35 -15.55 -5.27 37.14
N HIS A 36 -15.41 -4.43 38.17
CA HIS A 36 -16.38 -4.30 39.26
C HIS A 36 -17.72 -3.76 38.75
N GLU A 37 -17.71 -2.73 37.92
CA GLU A 37 -18.93 -2.14 37.34
C GLU A 37 -19.67 -3.13 36.43
N LEU A 38 -18.94 -4.01 35.74
CA LEU A 38 -19.49 -5.09 34.91
C LEU A 38 -19.90 -6.34 35.72
N GLY A 39 -19.63 -6.39 37.03
CA GLY A 39 -19.90 -7.56 37.87
C GLY A 39 -19.04 -8.79 37.52
N LEU A 40 -17.89 -8.58 36.88
CA LEU A 40 -16.94 -9.64 36.51
C LEU A 40 -15.82 -9.84 37.54
N LEU A 41 -15.74 -8.94 38.52
CA LEU A 41 -14.83 -9.01 39.67
C LEU A 41 -15.61 -8.61 40.92
N ASP A 42 -15.58 -9.45 41.98
CA ASP A 42 -16.33 -9.20 43.20
C ASP A 42 -15.97 -7.84 43.81
N LYS A 43 -16.95 -7.15 44.38
CA LYS A 43 -16.77 -5.84 45.01
C LYS A 43 -15.65 -5.94 46.06
N ASP A 44 -14.65 -5.06 45.96
CA ASP A 44 -13.46 -5.01 46.81
C ASP A 44 -12.41 -6.13 46.61
N GLN A 45 -12.60 -7.03 45.63
CA GLN A 45 -11.60 -8.05 45.28
C GLN A 45 -10.56 -7.51 44.29
N PRO A 46 -9.26 -7.54 44.60
CA PRO A 46 -8.24 -7.14 43.63
C PRO A 46 -8.02 -8.19 42.55
N LEU A 47 -7.76 -7.74 41.31
CA LEU A 47 -7.35 -8.60 40.20
C LEU A 47 -5.87 -8.98 40.35
N THR A 48 -5.57 -10.22 40.75
CA THR A 48 -4.19 -10.64 41.05
C THR A 48 -3.42 -11.11 39.81
N GLN A 49 -4.13 -11.64 38.82
CA GLN A 49 -3.59 -12.07 37.52
C GLN A 49 -4.71 -12.08 36.47
N VAL A 50 -4.31 -12.13 35.20
CA VAL A 50 -5.15 -12.48 34.04
C VAL A 50 -4.53 -13.74 33.42
N GLY A 51 -5.13 -14.89 33.71
CA GLY A 51 -4.67 -16.21 33.30
C GLY A 51 -5.26 -16.68 31.98
N CYS A 52 -4.96 -17.94 31.63
CA CYS A 52 -5.43 -18.53 30.38
C CYS A 52 -6.96 -18.56 30.29
N ILE A 53 -7.63 -18.94 31.39
CA ILE A 53 -9.10 -19.06 31.44
C ILE A 53 -9.81 -17.72 31.31
N ASP A 54 -9.21 -16.63 31.80
CA ASP A 54 -9.79 -15.30 31.73
C ASP A 54 -9.94 -14.82 30.29
N CYS A 55 -8.96 -15.13 29.43
CA CYS A 55 -9.01 -14.78 28.01
C CYS A 55 -9.68 -15.86 27.15
N HIS A 56 -9.33 -17.13 27.34
CA HIS A 56 -9.76 -18.22 26.45
C HIS A 56 -11.03 -18.96 26.93
N GLY A 57 -11.46 -18.75 28.17
CA GLY A 57 -12.70 -19.29 28.72
C GLY A 57 -13.74 -18.23 29.05
N GLY A 58 -13.32 -16.96 29.09
CA GLY A 58 -14.13 -15.81 29.51
C GLY A 58 -13.84 -15.39 30.95
N LEU A 59 -13.82 -14.08 31.18
CA LEU A 59 -13.55 -13.47 32.48
C LEU A 59 -14.51 -13.99 33.57
N GLY A 60 -13.98 -14.26 34.75
CA GLY A 60 -14.73 -14.72 35.91
C GLY A 60 -15.05 -16.23 35.91
N LYS A 61 -14.70 -16.97 34.84
CA LYS A 61 -14.88 -18.43 34.80
C LYS A 61 -13.82 -19.14 35.63
N LYS A 62 -14.25 -20.13 36.42
CA LYS A 62 -13.36 -20.99 37.22
C LYS A 62 -13.02 -22.31 36.52
N THR A 63 -13.93 -22.79 35.68
CA THR A 63 -13.80 -24.03 34.91
C THR A 63 -14.47 -23.85 33.56
N ILE A 64 -13.96 -24.55 32.54
CA ILE A 64 -14.52 -24.60 31.19
C ILE A 64 -14.48 -26.04 30.66
N ASP A 65 -15.40 -26.39 29.76
CA ASP A 65 -15.29 -27.55 28.89
C ASP A 65 -14.36 -27.19 27.73
N HIS A 66 -13.12 -27.70 27.75
CA HIS A 66 -12.11 -27.35 26.75
C HIS A 66 -12.56 -27.63 25.31
N ALA A 67 -13.44 -28.61 25.08
CA ALA A 67 -13.90 -28.94 23.73
C ALA A 67 -15.00 -28.01 23.21
N LYS A 68 -15.65 -27.22 24.08
CA LYS A 68 -16.84 -26.42 23.74
C LYS A 68 -16.69 -24.93 24.03
N ASP A 69 -16.03 -24.61 25.13
CA ASP A 69 -16.03 -23.27 25.72
C ASP A 69 -14.75 -22.49 25.37
N LEU A 70 -13.75 -23.14 24.77
CA LEU A 70 -12.48 -22.50 24.43
C LEU A 70 -12.67 -21.53 23.25
N ILE A 71 -12.25 -20.29 23.44
CA ILE A 71 -12.32 -19.23 22.43
C ILE A 71 -10.93 -18.69 22.06
N MET A 72 -10.84 -18.07 20.88
CA MET A 72 -9.76 -17.14 20.57
C MET A 72 -10.20 -15.75 21.04
N PRO A 73 -9.43 -15.07 21.91
CA PRO A 73 -9.81 -13.75 22.40
C PRO A 73 -9.79 -12.74 21.24
N ASP A 74 -10.96 -12.17 20.96
CA ASP A 74 -11.12 -11.10 19.98
C ASP A 74 -10.87 -9.72 20.63
N ARG A 75 -11.03 -8.67 19.82
CA ARG A 75 -10.86 -7.29 20.28
C ARG A 75 -11.79 -6.92 21.45
N ALA A 76 -13.03 -7.42 21.43
CA ALA A 76 -14.03 -7.14 22.46
C ALA A 76 -13.71 -7.84 23.79
N ALA A 77 -13.17 -9.06 23.73
CA ALA A 77 -12.67 -9.77 24.91
C ALA A 77 -11.56 -8.96 25.60
N CYS A 78 -10.63 -8.38 24.84
CA CYS A 78 -9.62 -7.46 25.39
C CYS A 78 -10.25 -6.18 25.97
N GLY A 79 -11.22 -5.60 25.25
CA GLY A 79 -11.93 -4.38 25.63
C GLY A 79 -12.77 -4.50 26.90
N THR A 80 -13.04 -5.71 27.38
CA THR A 80 -13.72 -5.92 28.68
C THR A 80 -12.90 -5.35 29.84
N CYS A 81 -11.58 -5.48 29.79
CA CYS A 81 -10.65 -4.85 30.73
C CYS A 81 -10.16 -3.48 30.22
N HIS A 82 -9.67 -3.46 28.98
CA HIS A 82 -8.97 -2.32 28.37
C HIS A 82 -9.95 -1.42 27.59
N GLN A 83 -10.97 -0.91 28.28
CA GLN A 83 -12.04 -0.14 27.66
C GLN A 83 -11.54 1.12 26.95
N ASN A 84 -10.60 1.85 27.54
CA ASN A 84 -10.05 3.06 26.94
C ASN A 84 -9.33 2.77 25.63
N GLU A 85 -8.37 1.84 25.64
CA GLU A 85 -7.64 1.47 24.44
C GLU A 85 -8.58 0.90 23.36
N PHE A 86 -9.60 0.13 23.76
CA PHE A 86 -10.63 -0.37 22.85
C PHE A 86 -11.45 0.78 22.23
N ILE A 87 -11.94 1.73 23.03
CA ILE A 87 -12.72 2.88 22.55
C ILE A 87 -11.87 3.78 21.65
N GLU A 88 -10.63 4.05 22.03
CA GLU A 88 -9.68 4.79 21.21
C GLU A 88 -9.52 4.14 19.84
N ALA A 89 -9.27 2.84 19.80
CA ALA A 89 -9.05 2.14 18.54
C ALA A 89 -10.33 1.98 17.71
N GLU A 90 -11.48 1.76 18.33
CA GLU A 90 -12.78 1.72 17.65
C GLU A 90 -13.19 3.11 17.10
N SER A 91 -12.71 4.20 17.71
CA SER A 91 -13.01 5.55 17.25
C SER A 91 -12.46 5.87 15.86
N GLU A 92 -11.54 5.06 15.33
CA GLU A 92 -11.08 5.17 13.93
C GLU A 92 -12.22 4.97 12.94
N LYS A 93 -13.26 4.18 13.29
CA LYS A 93 -14.48 4.00 12.47
C LYS A 93 -15.25 5.30 12.23
N ASN A 94 -15.02 6.32 13.05
CA ASN A 94 -15.66 7.62 12.92
C ASN A 94 -14.93 8.56 11.95
N GLN A 95 -13.79 8.15 11.38
CA GLN A 95 -13.10 8.95 10.38
C GLN A 95 -13.97 9.12 9.13
N GLU A 96 -14.10 10.36 8.68
CA GLU A 96 -14.80 10.71 7.45
C GLU A 96 -13.92 11.63 6.60
N TRP A 97 -13.82 11.29 5.32
CA TRP A 97 -13.08 12.07 4.33
C TRP A 97 -13.99 13.13 3.71
N PRO A 98 -13.54 14.40 3.63
CA PRO A 98 -14.41 15.53 3.29
C PRO A 98 -14.96 15.48 1.86
N GLN A 99 -14.30 14.79 0.93
CA GLN A 99 -14.81 14.55 -0.43
C GLN A 99 -15.09 13.06 -0.70
N LYS A 100 -15.27 12.24 0.36
CA LYS A 100 -15.48 10.79 0.26
C LYS A 100 -14.38 10.08 -0.54
N GLN A 101 -13.13 10.52 -0.38
CA GLN A 101 -11.98 9.88 -1.02
C GLN A 101 -11.82 8.42 -0.59
N TRP A 102 -12.21 8.11 0.64
CA TRP A 102 -12.37 6.76 1.15
C TRP A 102 -13.73 6.64 1.84
N GLU A 103 -14.23 5.40 1.90
CA GLU A 103 -15.39 5.07 2.71
C GLU A 103 -15.15 5.41 4.19
N LYS A 104 -16.24 5.63 4.92
CA LYS A 104 -16.17 5.95 6.35
C LYS A 104 -15.37 4.89 7.11
N GLY A 105 -14.50 5.35 8.01
CA GLY A 105 -13.59 4.51 8.79
C GLY A 105 -12.34 4.03 8.04
N HIS A 106 -12.25 4.22 6.72
CA HIS A 106 -11.10 3.76 5.93
C HIS A 106 -10.06 4.87 5.69
N PRO A 107 -8.80 4.51 5.43
CA PRO A 107 -8.16 3.29 5.91
C PRO A 107 -7.96 3.36 7.44
N SER A 108 -8.14 2.24 8.16
CA SER A 108 -7.83 2.16 9.59
C SER A 108 -7.67 0.71 10.06
N HIS A 109 -7.08 0.51 11.25
CA HIS A 109 -7.00 -0.81 11.87
C HIS A 109 -8.37 -1.30 12.37
N ALA A 110 -9.32 -0.39 12.59
CA ALA A 110 -10.65 -0.76 13.05
C ALA A 110 -11.54 -1.37 11.96
N VAL A 111 -11.16 -1.26 10.69
CA VAL A 111 -11.89 -1.82 9.53
C VAL A 111 -10.97 -2.55 8.55
N ASP A 112 -9.76 -2.93 8.95
CA ASP A 112 -8.78 -3.55 8.05
C ASP A 112 -9.24 -4.91 7.52
N TRP A 113 -9.89 -5.72 8.35
CA TRP A 113 -10.47 -6.99 7.96
C TRP A 113 -11.63 -6.79 6.98
N ALA A 114 -12.52 -5.83 7.24
CA ALA A 114 -13.61 -5.48 6.33
C ALA A 114 -13.05 -5.07 4.96
N ALA A 115 -12.05 -4.19 4.92
CA ALA A 115 -11.39 -3.77 3.68
C ALA A 115 -10.79 -4.96 2.89
N ASN A 116 -10.24 -5.96 3.61
CA ASN A 116 -9.67 -7.16 3.00
C ASN A 116 -10.75 -8.09 2.42
N VAL A 117 -11.76 -8.47 3.21
CA VAL A 117 -12.75 -9.45 2.76
C VAL A 117 -13.78 -8.88 1.77
N GLU A 118 -13.93 -7.56 1.73
CA GLU A 118 -14.74 -6.84 0.74
C GLU A 118 -13.98 -6.61 -0.58
N ASN A 119 -12.68 -6.89 -0.63
CA ASN A 119 -11.90 -6.81 -1.86
C ASN A 119 -12.32 -7.92 -2.84
N ALA A 120 -12.70 -7.52 -4.05
CA ALA A 120 -13.29 -8.43 -5.03
C ALA A 120 -12.32 -9.53 -5.48
N VAL A 121 -11.03 -9.23 -5.72
CA VAL A 121 -10.06 -10.26 -6.10
C VAL A 121 -9.76 -11.22 -4.95
N TRP A 122 -9.71 -10.72 -3.71
CA TRP A 122 -9.59 -11.58 -2.53
C TRP A 122 -10.76 -12.56 -2.43
N ALA A 123 -11.99 -12.11 -2.71
CA ALA A 123 -13.17 -12.97 -2.71
C ALA A 123 -13.22 -13.92 -3.92
N ALA A 124 -12.70 -13.49 -5.07
CA ALA A 124 -12.78 -14.20 -6.34
C ALA A 124 -11.69 -15.26 -6.55
N MET A 125 -10.49 -15.05 -6.02
CA MET A 125 -9.33 -15.89 -6.35
C MET A 125 -9.43 -17.31 -5.76
N PRO A 126 -9.10 -18.36 -6.54
CA PRO A 126 -9.15 -19.74 -6.08
C PRO A 126 -7.99 -20.12 -5.16
N GLU A 127 -6.85 -19.43 -5.20
CA GLU A 127 -5.67 -19.68 -4.38
C GLU A 127 -5.89 -19.19 -2.93
N ARG A 128 -6.72 -19.89 -2.16
CA ARG A 128 -7.14 -19.45 -0.81
C ARG A 128 -5.99 -19.33 0.17
N GLU A 129 -4.97 -20.17 0.09
CA GLU A 129 -3.77 -20.06 0.93
C GLU A 129 -2.95 -18.81 0.61
N VAL A 130 -3.00 -18.32 -0.63
CA VAL A 130 -2.39 -17.03 -1.00
C VAL A 130 -3.25 -15.87 -0.48
N ALA A 131 -4.57 -15.94 -0.63
CA ALA A 131 -5.50 -14.95 -0.09
C ALA A 131 -5.40 -14.85 1.45
N GLN A 132 -5.12 -15.96 2.14
CA GLN A 132 -4.86 -15.99 3.58
C GLN A 132 -3.58 -15.21 3.97
N GLY A 133 -2.66 -14.99 3.03
CA GLY A 133 -1.55 -14.05 3.22
C GLY A 133 -2.04 -12.64 3.51
N CYS A 134 -3.07 -12.18 2.79
CA CYS A 134 -3.71 -10.88 3.02
C CYS A 134 -4.40 -10.83 4.40
N ASP A 135 -5.10 -11.90 4.77
CA ASP A 135 -5.73 -12.08 6.09
C ASP A 135 -4.72 -11.95 7.24
N SER A 136 -3.48 -12.38 6.98
CA SER A 136 -2.38 -12.36 7.94
C SER A 136 -1.79 -10.96 8.15
N CYS A 137 -2.15 -9.97 7.33
CA CYS A 137 -1.85 -8.55 7.58
C CYS A 137 -3.09 -7.80 8.10
N HIS A 138 -4.29 -8.18 7.66
CA HIS A 138 -5.54 -7.45 7.88
C HIS A 138 -6.39 -7.97 9.05
N TYR A 139 -5.79 -8.36 10.17
CA TYR A 139 -6.53 -8.96 11.30
C TYR A 139 -6.77 -8.02 12.49
N GLN A 140 -6.32 -6.77 12.46
CA GLN A 140 -6.30 -5.88 13.64
C GLN A 140 -7.70 -5.52 14.13
N GLN A 141 -8.70 -5.50 13.23
CA GLN A 141 -10.11 -5.37 13.56
C GLN A 141 -10.59 -6.51 14.46
N ASN A 142 -10.02 -7.72 14.28
CA ASN A 142 -10.50 -8.94 14.93
C ASN A 142 -9.79 -9.20 16.27
N LYS A 143 -8.51 -8.82 16.42
CA LYS A 143 -7.71 -9.14 17.60
C LYS A 143 -6.64 -8.08 17.89
N CYS A 144 -6.27 -7.92 19.17
CA CYS A 144 -5.36 -6.87 19.63
C CYS A 144 -3.87 -7.24 19.63
N ASP A 145 -3.48 -8.47 19.28
CA ASP A 145 -2.12 -8.97 19.50
C ASP A 145 -1.17 -8.78 18.31
N GLY A 146 -1.47 -7.82 17.43
CA GLY A 146 -0.63 -7.52 16.28
C GLY A 146 0.64 -6.75 16.58
N CYS A 147 0.61 -5.85 17.58
CA CYS A 147 1.77 -5.03 17.94
C CYS A 147 2.44 -5.52 19.25
N HIS A 148 1.65 -5.87 20.26
CA HIS A 148 2.13 -6.45 21.51
C HIS A 148 1.75 -7.92 21.55
N THR A 149 2.64 -8.78 21.05
CA THR A 149 2.25 -10.13 20.66
C THR A 149 1.92 -11.02 21.86
N ARG A 150 1.05 -12.01 21.60
CA ARG A 150 0.78 -13.09 22.54
C ARG A 150 2.06 -13.91 22.77
N HIS A 151 2.38 -14.36 23.97
CA HIS A 151 1.63 -14.26 25.23
C HIS A 151 2.40 -13.39 26.25
N THR A 152 3.19 -12.44 25.79
CA THR A 152 3.91 -11.46 26.62
C THR A 152 3.13 -10.17 26.74
N PHE A 153 2.41 -9.77 25.68
CA PHE A 153 1.62 -8.53 25.63
C PHE A 153 2.45 -7.32 26.08
N SER A 154 3.70 -7.26 25.60
CA SER A 154 4.67 -6.27 26.05
C SER A 154 4.42 -4.93 25.37
N VAL A 155 4.15 -3.89 26.15
CA VAL A 155 4.06 -2.53 25.61
C VAL A 155 5.42 -2.03 25.11
N ALA A 156 6.52 -2.51 25.70
CA ALA A 156 7.87 -2.18 25.26
C ALA A 156 8.22 -2.82 23.91
N GLU A 157 7.63 -3.98 23.61
CA GLU A 157 7.68 -4.60 22.28
C GLU A 157 6.87 -3.76 21.28
N ALA A 158 5.61 -3.44 21.61
CA ALA A 158 4.72 -2.69 20.72
C ALA A 158 5.19 -1.27 20.38
N ARG A 159 6.10 -0.68 21.17
CA ARG A 159 6.67 0.66 20.93
C ARG A 159 7.93 0.65 20.07
N GLN A 160 8.45 -0.52 19.73
CA GLN A 160 9.57 -0.65 18.81
C GLN A 160 9.07 -0.66 17.36
N PRO A 161 9.75 0.00 16.41
CA PRO A 161 9.37 0.01 14.99
C PRO A 161 9.12 -1.37 14.38
N GLU A 162 9.85 -2.40 14.84
CA GLU A 162 9.69 -3.78 14.38
C GLU A 162 8.29 -4.37 14.64
N ALA A 163 7.52 -3.84 15.60
CA ALA A 163 6.15 -4.28 15.82
C ALA A 163 5.22 -3.95 14.64
N CYS A 164 5.55 -2.96 13.82
CA CYS A 164 4.76 -2.56 12.65
C CYS A 164 5.21 -3.29 11.37
N SER A 165 6.44 -3.81 11.34
CA SER A 165 7.14 -4.19 10.10
C SER A 165 6.53 -5.36 9.37
N THR A 166 5.80 -6.25 10.06
CA THR A 166 5.21 -7.44 9.41
C THR A 166 4.09 -7.07 8.45
N CYS A 167 3.37 -5.96 8.71
CA CYS A 167 2.27 -5.52 7.87
C CYS A 167 2.65 -4.27 7.04
N HIS A 168 3.40 -3.33 7.61
CA HIS A 168 3.80 -2.09 6.96
C HIS A 168 5.17 -2.22 6.26
N ASN A 169 5.22 -3.03 5.19
CA ASN A 169 6.41 -3.28 4.38
C ASN A 169 6.02 -3.58 2.92
N GLY A 170 7.02 -3.81 2.06
CA GLY A 170 6.78 -4.47 0.78
C GLY A 170 6.41 -3.53 -0.38
N ALA A 171 5.83 -4.10 -1.43
CA ALA A 171 5.78 -3.46 -2.75
C ALA A 171 4.83 -2.28 -2.84
N ASP A 172 3.70 -2.33 -2.12
CA ASP A 172 2.61 -1.36 -2.14
C ASP A 172 2.63 -0.42 -0.93
N HIS A 173 3.44 -0.70 0.09
CA HIS A 173 3.58 0.16 1.26
C HIS A 173 4.87 -0.13 2.07
N ASN A 174 6.03 0.21 1.49
CA ASN A 174 7.35 0.04 2.12
C ASN A 174 7.65 1.03 3.26
N GLU A 175 6.72 1.27 4.19
CA GLU A 175 6.96 2.23 5.27
C GLU A 175 8.11 1.80 6.19
N PHE A 176 8.18 0.52 6.56
CA PHE A 176 9.25 0.04 7.42
C PHE A 176 10.62 0.19 6.76
N GLU A 177 10.77 -0.21 5.50
CA GLU A 177 12.03 -0.07 4.76
C GLU A 177 12.46 1.39 4.66
N ASN A 178 11.53 2.29 4.32
CA ASN A 178 11.83 3.72 4.25
C ASN A 178 12.19 4.29 5.62
N PHE A 179 11.45 3.96 6.68
CA PHE A 179 11.77 4.39 8.02
C PHE A 179 13.17 3.92 8.41
N MET A 180 13.48 2.63 8.24
CA MET A 180 14.77 2.04 8.64
C MET A 180 15.95 2.59 7.85
N LEU A 181 15.75 2.98 6.58
CA LEU A 181 16.77 3.61 5.73
C LEU A 181 16.88 5.13 5.90
N SER A 182 15.94 5.76 6.59
CA SER A 182 15.97 7.19 6.90
C SER A 182 16.98 7.53 8.01
N LYS A 183 17.23 8.82 8.22
CA LYS A 183 17.99 9.27 9.40
C LYS A 183 17.28 9.00 10.73
N HIS A 184 15.95 8.92 10.74
CA HIS A 184 15.21 8.55 11.96
C HIS A 184 15.45 7.08 12.33
N GLY A 185 15.27 6.16 11.38
CA GLY A 185 15.47 4.73 11.61
C GLY A 185 16.92 4.33 11.81
N THR A 186 17.87 4.97 11.11
CA THR A 186 19.30 4.70 11.33
C THR A 186 19.76 5.14 12.73
N GLN A 187 19.22 6.22 13.29
CA GLN A 187 19.47 6.60 14.70
C GLN A 187 18.87 5.58 15.67
N PHE A 188 17.64 5.11 15.40
CA PHE A 188 17.04 4.02 16.18
C PHE A 188 17.92 2.76 16.16
N LEU A 189 18.38 2.31 14.99
CA LEU A 189 19.22 1.11 14.88
C LEU A 189 20.57 1.22 15.58
N THR A 190 21.22 2.38 15.45
CA THR A 190 22.62 2.55 15.87
C THR A 190 22.75 2.88 17.35
N MET A 191 21.81 3.63 17.92
CA MET A 191 21.83 4.05 19.31
C MET A 191 20.55 3.69 20.04
N GLY A 192 19.39 3.95 19.44
CA GLY A 192 18.12 3.88 20.15
C GLY A 192 17.74 2.51 20.69
N LYS A 193 17.83 1.47 19.85
CA LYS A 193 17.36 0.12 20.17
C LYS A 193 17.98 -0.47 21.44
N SER A 194 19.23 -0.12 21.75
CA SER A 194 19.94 -0.61 22.94
C SER A 194 19.95 0.36 24.12
N GLN A 195 19.70 1.66 23.89
CA GLN A 195 19.86 2.70 24.90
C GLN A 195 18.53 3.28 25.40
N TRP A 196 17.47 3.21 24.60
CA TRP A 196 16.18 3.78 24.96
C TRP A 196 15.38 2.86 25.87
N ASN A 197 14.56 3.46 26.73
CA ASN A 197 13.65 2.74 27.59
C ASN A 197 12.24 2.71 27.00
N PHE A 198 11.85 1.56 26.43
CA PHE A 198 10.53 1.37 25.81
C PHE A 198 9.38 1.12 26.81
N GLU A 199 9.66 1.00 28.11
CA GLU A 199 8.60 0.83 29.13
C GLU A 199 7.86 2.14 29.46
N VAL A 200 8.49 3.29 29.24
CA VAL A 200 7.90 4.61 29.51
C VAL A 200 6.72 4.90 28.57
N PRO A 201 5.67 5.62 29.02
CA PRO A 201 4.62 6.10 28.11
C PRO A 201 5.20 6.88 26.92
N LEU A 202 4.57 6.81 25.74
CA LEU A 202 5.05 7.52 24.55
C LEU A 202 5.17 9.05 24.76
N LYS A 203 4.28 9.63 25.57
CA LYS A 203 4.35 11.06 25.97
C LYS A 203 5.64 11.43 26.70
N ASP A 204 6.28 10.46 27.35
CA ASP A 204 7.54 10.60 28.09
C ASP A 204 8.75 10.02 27.32
N ALA A 205 8.58 9.63 26.04
CA ALA A 205 9.60 8.91 25.27
C ALA A 205 10.91 9.70 25.16
N ILE A 206 10.84 11.00 24.86
CA ILE A 206 12.04 11.85 24.80
C ILE A 206 12.61 12.08 26.20
N THR A 207 11.78 12.56 27.13
CA THR A 207 12.23 13.10 28.42
C THR A 207 12.67 12.04 29.42
N LYS A 208 12.01 10.87 29.44
CA LYS A 208 12.32 9.76 30.37
C LYS A 208 12.76 8.49 29.64
N GLY A 209 12.32 8.31 28.40
CA GLY A 209 12.72 7.17 27.56
C GLY A 209 14.08 7.34 26.90
N GLY A 210 14.62 8.56 26.87
CA GLY A 210 15.90 8.87 26.24
C GLY A 210 15.85 8.86 24.71
N TYR A 211 14.67 8.96 24.11
CA TYR A 211 14.53 8.89 22.65
C TYR A 211 15.17 10.10 22.01
N THR A 212 16.04 9.84 21.03
CA THR A 212 16.78 10.87 20.27
C THR A 212 16.39 10.92 18.79
N ALA A 213 15.47 10.05 18.38
CA ALA A 213 14.84 10.04 17.06
C ALA A 213 13.41 9.46 17.20
N PRO A 214 12.48 9.77 16.27
CA PRO A 214 11.13 9.25 16.35
C PRO A 214 11.05 7.76 15.99
N THR A 215 9.97 7.12 16.44
CA THR A 215 9.54 5.78 15.99
C THR A 215 8.18 5.88 15.27
N CYS A 216 7.75 4.79 14.62
CA CYS A 216 6.42 4.67 14.01
C CYS A 216 5.32 5.12 14.99
N GLN A 217 5.40 4.61 16.22
CA GLN A 217 4.42 4.83 17.28
C GLN A 217 4.46 6.28 17.78
N MET A 218 5.65 6.85 17.98
CA MET A 218 5.79 8.24 18.41
C MET A 218 5.16 9.21 17.39
N CYS A 219 5.29 8.90 16.10
CA CYS A 219 4.70 9.71 15.04
C CYS A 219 3.20 9.48 14.86
N HIS A 220 2.74 8.23 14.79
CA HIS A 220 1.37 7.93 14.36
C HIS A 220 0.34 7.86 15.48
N PHE A 221 0.74 7.59 16.74
CA PHE A 221 -0.19 7.57 17.88
C PHE A 221 -0.46 8.97 18.44
N GLU A 222 0.45 9.92 18.16
CA GLU A 222 0.40 11.28 18.65
C GLU A 222 -0.66 12.12 17.91
N PHE A 223 -1.42 12.91 18.67
CA PHE A 223 -2.29 13.96 18.15
C PHE A 223 -2.44 15.06 19.20
N HIS A 224 -1.99 16.28 18.88
CA HIS A 224 -2.04 17.45 19.76
C HIS A 224 -1.40 17.22 21.14
N GLY A 225 -0.26 16.54 21.18
CA GLY A 225 0.52 16.23 22.39
C GLY A 225 0.03 15.03 23.19
N GLU A 226 -1.09 14.42 22.80
CA GLU A 226 -1.65 13.22 23.42
C GLU A 226 -1.43 11.99 22.55
N TYR A 227 -1.41 10.80 23.17
CA TYR A 227 -1.15 9.52 22.51
C TYR A 227 -2.32 8.56 22.75
N SER A 228 -2.79 7.91 21.69
CA SER A 228 -3.92 6.96 21.78
C SER A 228 -3.83 5.86 20.72
N HIS A 229 -4.67 4.84 20.83
CA HIS A 229 -4.84 3.81 19.80
C HIS A 229 -5.67 4.25 18.58
N ASN A 230 -5.94 5.54 18.42
CA ASN A 230 -6.44 6.11 17.17
C ASN A 230 -5.29 6.72 16.35
N LEU A 231 -4.89 6.03 15.28
CA LEU A 231 -3.75 6.37 14.42
C LEU A 231 -4.16 7.20 13.20
N VAL A 232 -5.46 7.36 12.94
CA VAL A 232 -5.93 7.93 11.68
C VAL A 232 -6.12 9.44 11.72
N ARG A 233 -6.09 10.07 12.91
CA ARG A 233 -6.37 11.50 13.12
C ARG A 233 -5.47 12.48 12.36
N LYS A 234 -4.29 12.05 11.88
CA LYS A 234 -3.38 12.89 11.09
C LYS A 234 -3.25 12.47 9.62
N VAL A 235 -3.95 11.43 9.18
CA VAL A 235 -3.86 10.91 7.80
C VAL A 235 -4.33 11.98 6.81
N ARG A 236 -3.51 12.25 5.78
CA ARG A 236 -3.84 13.19 4.67
C ARG A 236 -3.83 12.49 3.32
N TRP A 237 -2.78 11.71 3.04
CA TRP A 237 -2.62 11.05 1.74
C TRP A 237 -3.27 9.66 1.66
N GLY A 238 -3.75 9.10 2.77
CA GLY A 238 -4.72 8.00 2.79
C GLY A 238 -4.27 6.76 2.02
N PHE A 239 -3.10 6.21 2.36
CA PHE A 239 -2.50 5.05 1.68
C PHE A 239 -1.99 5.34 0.25
N ASN A 240 -2.91 5.60 -0.68
CA ASN A 240 -2.62 5.76 -2.11
C ASN A 240 -2.84 7.23 -2.57
N PRO A 241 -1.83 7.90 -3.17
CA PRO A 241 -2.02 9.20 -3.80
C PRO A 241 -3.06 9.16 -4.92
N THR A 242 -4.06 10.04 -4.85
CA THR A 242 -5.09 10.18 -5.90
C THR A 242 -5.34 11.64 -6.25
N PRO A 243 -5.87 11.96 -7.44
CA PRO A 243 -6.23 13.33 -7.80
C PRO A 243 -7.25 13.94 -6.82
N ALA A 244 -8.23 13.14 -6.37
CA ALA A 244 -9.24 13.57 -5.41
C ALA A 244 -8.65 14.02 -4.07
N ILE A 245 -7.50 13.46 -3.66
CA ILE A 245 -6.75 13.91 -2.49
C ILE A 245 -5.89 15.12 -2.85
N ALA A 246 -5.08 15.03 -3.92
CA ALA A 246 -4.14 16.07 -4.32
C ALA A 246 -4.80 17.43 -4.56
N ASP A 247 -5.97 17.44 -5.21
CA ASP A 247 -6.73 18.64 -5.55
C ASP A 247 -7.35 19.31 -4.31
N ASN A 248 -7.42 18.61 -3.17
CA ASN A 248 -8.10 19.07 -1.96
C ASN A 248 -7.14 19.31 -0.77
N LEU A 249 -5.81 19.26 -0.96
CA LEU A 249 -4.86 19.44 0.15
C LEU A 249 -4.98 20.79 0.87
N SER A 250 -5.52 21.82 0.21
CA SER A 250 -5.77 23.15 0.77
C SER A 250 -7.09 23.25 1.56
N HIS A 251 -7.95 22.21 1.51
CA HIS A 251 -9.19 22.19 2.28
C HIS A 251 -8.87 22.17 3.79
N PRO A 252 -9.62 22.89 4.65
CA PRO A 252 -9.30 23.06 6.07
C PRO A 252 -9.01 21.75 6.83
N TRP A 253 -9.75 20.68 6.51
CA TRP A 253 -9.53 19.35 7.07
C TRP A 253 -8.11 18.80 6.84
N PHE A 254 -7.53 19.01 5.66
CA PHE A 254 -6.16 18.56 5.35
C PHE A 254 -5.11 19.47 5.98
N GLU A 255 -5.38 20.78 6.02
CA GLU A 255 -4.50 21.76 6.66
C GLU A 255 -4.42 21.57 8.17
N ASP A 256 -5.53 21.30 8.85
CA ASP A 256 -5.53 21.05 10.29
C ASP A 256 -4.74 19.78 10.65
N ARG A 257 -4.84 18.75 9.81
CA ARG A 257 -4.02 17.54 9.94
C ARG A 257 -2.55 17.78 9.64
N LYS A 258 -2.23 18.68 8.71
CA LYS A 258 -0.86 19.11 8.43
C LYS A 258 -0.26 19.85 9.64
N LYS A 259 -1.02 20.75 10.26
CA LYS A 259 -0.63 21.42 11.51
C LYS A 259 -0.38 20.40 12.62
N ALA A 260 -1.21 19.37 12.74
CA ALA A 260 -0.97 18.29 13.71
C ALA A 260 0.34 17.53 13.44
N TRP A 261 0.69 17.27 12.17
CA TRP A 261 2.02 16.73 11.82
C TRP A 261 3.16 17.67 12.17
N VAL A 262 3.02 18.97 11.86
CA VAL A 262 4.01 19.99 12.22
C VAL A 262 4.27 19.98 13.72
N GLN A 263 3.21 19.89 14.55
CA GLN A 263 3.35 19.79 16.01
C GLN A 263 4.19 18.58 16.42
N THR A 264 3.95 17.40 15.84
CA THR A 264 4.79 16.21 16.06
C THR A 264 6.25 16.47 15.70
N CYS A 265 6.51 17.07 14.54
CA CYS A 265 7.86 17.38 14.07
C CYS A 265 8.57 18.37 15.00
N THR A 266 7.83 19.31 15.58
CA THR A 266 8.37 20.34 16.49
C THR A 266 8.77 19.83 17.87
N LEU A 267 8.55 18.55 18.16
CA LEU A 267 9.19 17.89 19.29
C LEU A 267 10.72 17.88 19.18
N CYS A 268 11.27 18.02 17.95
CA CYS A 268 12.72 18.00 17.70
C CYS A 268 13.20 19.07 16.70
N HIS A 269 12.40 19.41 15.69
CA HIS A 269 12.78 20.34 14.63
C HIS A 269 12.15 21.73 14.81
N SER A 270 12.69 22.75 14.15
CA SER A 270 11.97 24.02 14.04
C SER A 270 10.70 23.85 13.21
N GLU A 271 9.67 24.64 13.52
CA GLU A 271 8.43 24.67 12.76
C GLU A 271 8.68 24.96 11.27
N SER A 272 9.57 25.90 10.97
CA SER A 272 9.95 26.26 9.59
C SER A 272 10.56 25.09 8.82
N PHE A 273 11.37 24.26 9.46
CA PHE A 273 11.95 23.07 8.85
C PHE A 273 10.86 22.03 8.57
N ALA A 274 9.99 21.79 9.55
CA ALA A 274 8.89 20.83 9.42
C ALA A 274 7.93 21.21 8.27
N ILE A 275 7.53 22.48 8.20
CA ILE A 275 6.67 23.00 7.13
C ILE A 275 7.36 22.85 5.77
N ALA A 276 8.62 23.30 5.65
CA ALA A 276 9.35 23.22 4.38
C ALA A 276 9.48 21.78 3.87
N TYR A 277 9.71 20.83 4.79
CA TYR A 277 9.77 19.42 4.44
C TYR A 277 8.42 18.86 3.99
N LEU A 278 7.35 19.10 4.77
CA LEU A 278 6.01 18.61 4.44
C LEU A 278 5.44 19.24 3.15
N ASP A 279 5.76 20.51 2.86
CA ASP A 279 5.44 21.17 1.59
C ASP A 279 6.16 20.50 0.41
N THR A 280 7.44 20.16 0.61
CA THR A 280 8.22 19.43 -0.39
C THR A 280 7.65 18.03 -0.61
N ALA A 281 7.22 17.36 0.47
CA ALA A 281 6.60 16.04 0.41
C ALA A 281 5.27 16.03 -0.35
N ASP A 282 4.40 17.01 -0.09
CA ASP A 282 3.16 17.19 -0.83
C ASP A 282 3.45 17.41 -2.32
N LYS A 283 4.38 18.32 -2.66
CA LYS A 283 4.75 18.60 -4.07
C LYS A 283 5.37 17.40 -4.79
N GLY A 284 6.29 16.69 -4.14
CA GLY A 284 6.94 15.51 -4.71
C GLY A 284 5.94 14.39 -4.98
N THR A 285 4.95 14.21 -4.09
CA THR A 285 3.85 13.25 -4.27
C THR A 285 2.97 13.63 -5.46
N ILE A 286 2.59 14.91 -5.58
CA ILE A 286 1.81 15.42 -6.73
C ILE A 286 2.56 15.22 -8.05
N GLN A 287 3.88 15.42 -8.06
CA GLN A 287 4.71 15.20 -9.25
C GLN A 287 4.70 13.73 -9.68
N GLY A 288 4.86 12.80 -8.75
CA GLY A 288 4.78 11.36 -9.04
C GLY A 288 3.39 10.97 -9.55
N LEU A 289 2.34 11.46 -8.88
CA LEU A 289 0.95 11.22 -9.27
C LEU A 289 0.66 11.71 -10.69
N LYS A 290 1.20 12.87 -11.10
CA LYS A 290 1.01 13.37 -12.46
C LYS A 290 1.52 12.39 -13.52
N VAL A 291 2.69 11.80 -13.30
CA VAL A 291 3.29 10.83 -14.22
C VAL A 291 2.39 9.60 -14.35
N GLU A 292 1.87 9.08 -13.22
CA GLU A 292 0.93 7.97 -13.21
C GLU A 292 -0.37 8.31 -13.95
N GLN A 293 -0.93 9.52 -13.75
CA GLN A 293 -2.16 9.93 -14.45
C GLN A 293 -1.94 10.08 -15.97
N ASP A 294 -0.78 10.56 -16.40
CA ASP A 294 -0.42 10.62 -17.82
C ASP A 294 -0.37 9.20 -18.41
N ALA A 295 0.30 8.25 -17.74
CA ALA A 295 0.34 6.85 -18.15
C ALA A 295 -1.05 6.16 -18.15
N LYS A 296 -1.86 6.40 -17.10
CA LYS A 296 -3.24 5.92 -16.99
C LYS A 296 -4.08 6.29 -18.21
N SER A 297 -3.93 7.53 -18.68
CA SER A 297 -4.69 8.02 -19.83
C SER A 297 -4.39 7.21 -21.10
N ILE A 298 -3.14 6.79 -21.29
CA ILE A 298 -2.68 5.98 -22.41
C ILE A 298 -3.25 4.56 -22.32
N ILE A 299 -3.14 3.92 -21.17
CA ILE A 299 -3.68 2.56 -20.94
C ILE A 299 -5.19 2.52 -21.17
N LYS A 300 -5.92 3.49 -20.62
CA LYS A 300 -7.38 3.59 -20.85
C LYS A 300 -7.72 3.82 -22.32
N ALA A 301 -6.92 4.61 -23.04
CA ALA A 301 -7.12 4.81 -24.48
C ALA A 301 -6.87 3.52 -25.27
N LEU A 302 -5.78 2.80 -25.00
CA LEU A 302 -5.48 1.50 -25.65
C LEU A 302 -6.58 0.47 -25.37
N TYR A 303 -7.05 0.37 -24.13
CA TYR A 303 -8.15 -0.52 -23.75
C TYR A 303 -9.44 -0.13 -24.48
N LYS A 304 -9.81 1.16 -24.48
CA LYS A 304 -11.00 1.64 -25.20
C LYS A 304 -10.92 1.37 -26.70
N ASP A 305 -9.74 1.51 -27.29
CA ASP A 305 -9.51 1.30 -28.72
C ASP A 305 -9.44 -0.20 -29.10
N GLY A 306 -9.46 -1.12 -28.13
CA GLY A 306 -9.35 -2.55 -28.39
C GLY A 306 -7.95 -2.98 -28.83
N LEU A 307 -6.93 -2.17 -28.51
CA LEU A 307 -5.57 -2.31 -29.05
C LEU A 307 -4.63 -3.07 -28.12
N LEU A 308 -5.01 -3.35 -26.88
CA LEU A 308 -4.16 -4.12 -25.98
C LEU A 308 -3.92 -5.52 -26.54
N THR A 309 -2.71 -6.03 -26.31
CA THR A 309 -2.33 -7.36 -26.80
C THR A 309 -3.30 -8.42 -26.30
N GLY A 310 -3.93 -9.13 -27.24
CA GLY A 310 -4.87 -10.21 -26.93
C GLY A 310 -6.26 -9.75 -26.46
N GLN A 311 -6.56 -8.46 -26.41
CA GLN A 311 -7.81 -7.93 -25.84
C GLN A 311 -9.07 -8.53 -26.47
N ASN A 312 -9.08 -8.68 -27.79
CA ASN A 312 -10.23 -9.19 -28.54
C ASN A 312 -10.12 -10.67 -28.92
N THR A 313 -9.03 -11.35 -28.54
CA THR A 313 -8.72 -12.72 -29.01
C THR A 313 -8.37 -13.69 -27.91
N ASN A 314 -7.80 -13.23 -26.79
CA ASN A 314 -7.30 -14.07 -25.71
C ASN A 314 -7.38 -13.34 -24.34
N ARG A 315 -8.52 -12.70 -24.06
CA ARG A 315 -8.77 -12.00 -22.79
C ARG A 315 -9.94 -12.63 -22.03
N PRO A 316 -9.71 -13.67 -21.22
CA PRO A 316 -10.73 -14.23 -20.35
C PRO A 316 -11.19 -13.20 -19.29
N SER A 317 -12.46 -13.28 -18.89
CA SER A 317 -12.98 -12.51 -17.76
C SER A 317 -12.35 -12.98 -16.44
N PRO A 318 -12.12 -12.07 -15.47
CA PRO A 318 -11.71 -12.46 -14.12
C PRO A 318 -12.81 -13.27 -13.41
N PRO A 319 -12.48 -14.03 -12.36
CA PRO A 319 -13.47 -14.79 -11.62
C PRO A 319 -14.45 -13.86 -10.91
N ALA A 320 -15.74 -14.22 -10.85
CA ALA A 320 -16.73 -13.44 -10.12
C ALA A 320 -16.38 -13.37 -8.62
N PRO A 321 -16.68 -12.26 -7.91
CA PRO A 321 -17.45 -11.10 -8.36
C PRO A 321 -16.65 -10.01 -9.08
N GLU A 322 -15.38 -10.25 -9.39
CA GLU A 322 -14.49 -9.25 -9.99
C GLU A 322 -14.95 -8.81 -11.39
N LYS A 323 -14.63 -7.58 -11.76
CA LYS A 323 -14.94 -6.99 -13.06
C LYS A 323 -13.66 -6.67 -13.82
N ASP A 324 -13.68 -6.91 -15.12
CA ASP A 324 -12.56 -6.59 -15.99
C ASP A 324 -12.36 -5.08 -16.11
N ASP A 325 -11.12 -4.63 -15.97
CA ASP A 325 -10.70 -3.23 -16.10
C ASP A 325 -9.24 -3.16 -16.57
N ALA A 326 -8.85 -2.02 -17.15
CA ALA A 326 -7.52 -1.80 -17.68
C ALA A 326 -6.54 -1.38 -16.57
N GLY A 327 -5.60 -2.26 -16.21
CA GLY A 327 -4.65 -2.00 -15.12
C GLY A 327 -5.29 -2.06 -13.73
N GLY A 328 -6.39 -2.79 -13.56
CA GLY A 328 -7.09 -2.89 -12.29
C GLY A 328 -6.32 -3.70 -11.24
N PHE A 329 -6.62 -3.47 -9.96
CA PHE A 329 -5.95 -4.13 -8.83
C PHE A 329 -5.90 -5.66 -8.93
N PHE A 330 -6.98 -6.29 -9.43
CA PHE A 330 -7.05 -7.75 -9.58
C PHE A 330 -5.93 -8.32 -10.45
N GLN A 331 -5.38 -7.54 -11.38
CA GLN A 331 -4.33 -7.96 -12.31
C GLN A 331 -2.97 -8.16 -11.63
N LEU A 332 -2.83 -7.74 -10.36
CA LEU A 332 -1.68 -8.05 -9.51
C LEU A 332 -1.73 -9.49 -8.98
N PHE A 333 -2.94 -10.01 -8.72
CA PHE A 333 -3.17 -11.28 -8.02
C PHE A 333 -3.78 -12.38 -8.90
N TRP A 334 -4.29 -12.02 -10.08
CA TRP A 334 -4.87 -12.96 -11.03
C TRP A 334 -4.44 -12.64 -12.46
N ALA A 335 -4.05 -13.69 -13.19
CA ALA A 335 -3.74 -13.58 -14.61
C ALA A 335 -4.16 -14.85 -15.37
N LYS A 336 -4.78 -14.67 -16.54
CA LYS A 336 -5.09 -15.78 -17.47
C LYS A 336 -5.13 -15.28 -18.92
N GLY A 337 -4.48 -16.00 -19.83
CA GLY A 337 -4.36 -15.55 -21.22
C GLY A 337 -3.61 -14.21 -21.28
N ASN A 338 -4.24 -13.19 -21.88
CA ASN A 338 -3.77 -11.81 -21.91
C ASN A 338 -4.64 -10.87 -21.06
N ASN A 339 -5.18 -11.38 -19.93
CA ASN A 339 -5.73 -10.54 -18.87
C ASN A 339 -4.88 -10.73 -17.60
N PRO A 340 -4.04 -9.76 -17.19
CA PRO A 340 -3.67 -8.54 -17.93
C PRO A 340 -2.81 -8.81 -19.19
N SER A 341 -2.74 -7.84 -20.10
CA SER A 341 -1.62 -7.72 -21.04
C SER A 341 -0.38 -7.16 -20.33
N HIS A 342 0.82 -7.27 -20.93
CA HIS A 342 2.06 -6.80 -20.30
C HIS A 342 1.98 -5.33 -19.87
N VAL A 343 1.50 -4.46 -20.75
CA VAL A 343 1.45 -3.00 -20.49
C VAL A 343 0.42 -2.63 -19.43
N GLU A 344 -0.68 -3.40 -19.31
CA GLU A 344 -1.60 -3.26 -18.19
C GLU A 344 -0.94 -3.67 -16.89
N ARG A 345 -0.14 -4.74 -16.89
CA ARG A 345 0.59 -5.17 -15.69
C ARG A 345 1.64 -4.15 -15.26
N VAL A 346 2.42 -3.60 -16.20
CA VAL A 346 3.36 -2.49 -15.95
C VAL A 346 2.64 -1.31 -15.31
N TYR A 347 1.50 -0.90 -15.86
CA TYR A 347 0.72 0.19 -15.26
C TYR A 347 0.15 -0.17 -13.89
N ALA A 348 -0.33 -1.40 -13.67
CA ALA A 348 -0.80 -1.86 -12.37
C ALA A 348 0.29 -1.78 -11.29
N ASP A 349 1.51 -2.23 -11.62
CA ASP A 349 2.67 -2.08 -10.74
C ASP A 349 3.04 -0.58 -10.56
N MET A 350 2.92 0.26 -11.61
CA MET A 350 3.23 1.69 -11.55
C MET A 350 2.36 2.45 -10.53
N TRP A 351 1.03 2.22 -10.52
CA TRP A 351 0.12 2.97 -9.65
C TRP A 351 0.01 2.38 -8.24
N GLU A 352 0.05 1.04 -8.10
CA GLU A 352 -0.14 0.39 -6.80
C GLU A 352 1.17 0.06 -6.08
N HIS A 353 2.30 -0.02 -6.78
CA HIS A 353 3.62 -0.18 -6.15
C HIS A 353 4.42 1.11 -6.22
N ASP A 354 4.83 1.54 -7.42
CA ASP A 354 5.90 2.52 -7.56
C ASP A 354 5.48 3.95 -7.17
N LEU A 355 4.24 4.36 -7.47
CA LEU A 355 3.69 5.64 -6.99
C LEU A 355 3.53 5.66 -5.47
N ILE A 356 3.06 4.57 -4.87
CA ILE A 356 2.88 4.52 -3.42
C ILE A 356 4.25 4.52 -2.73
N LYS A 357 5.22 3.72 -3.19
CA LYS A 357 6.59 3.75 -2.65
C LYS A 357 7.25 5.13 -2.80
N HIS A 358 7.02 5.85 -3.90
CA HIS A 358 7.47 7.24 -4.06
C HIS A 358 6.94 8.11 -2.92
N TYR A 359 5.62 8.08 -2.70
CA TYR A 359 4.95 8.80 -1.62
C TYR A 359 5.50 8.39 -0.23
N LYS A 360 5.59 7.09 0.07
CA LYS A 360 6.10 6.60 1.36
C LYS A 360 7.55 6.99 1.59
N GLY A 361 8.39 6.92 0.56
CA GLY A 361 9.80 7.30 0.62
C GLY A 361 9.99 8.76 1.01
N ILE A 362 9.18 9.66 0.42
CA ILE A 362 9.26 11.07 0.78
C ILE A 362 8.77 11.29 2.22
N PHE A 363 7.60 10.77 2.60
CA PHE A 363 7.05 11.05 3.93
C PHE A 363 7.81 10.40 5.08
N HIS A 364 8.63 9.37 4.81
CA HIS A 364 9.51 8.74 5.79
C HIS A 364 10.98 9.17 5.65
N SER A 365 11.28 10.19 4.86
CA SER A 365 12.62 10.77 4.75
C SER A 365 13.72 9.80 4.34
N ASN A 366 13.41 8.94 3.37
CA ASN A 366 14.38 8.07 2.71
C ASN A 366 14.67 8.57 1.28
N PRO A 367 15.76 9.33 1.04
CA PRO A 367 16.11 9.83 -0.29
C PRO A 367 16.11 8.76 -1.38
N GLY A 368 16.66 7.57 -1.10
CA GLY A 368 16.68 6.48 -2.08
C GLY A 368 15.29 5.92 -2.39
N GLY A 369 14.35 6.04 -1.45
CA GLY A 369 12.97 5.56 -1.55
C GLY A 369 12.04 6.39 -2.43
N TYR A 370 12.47 7.57 -2.88
CA TYR A 370 11.68 8.42 -3.79
C TYR A 370 12.48 9.00 -4.96
N THR A 371 13.72 8.53 -5.15
CA THR A 371 14.58 8.99 -6.24
C THR A 371 15.07 7.82 -7.09
N TYR A 372 16.17 7.19 -6.70
CA TYR A 372 16.91 6.23 -7.52
C TYR A 372 16.44 4.79 -7.35
N THR A 373 16.21 4.35 -6.11
CA THR A 373 15.96 2.93 -5.82
C THR A 373 14.49 2.61 -5.96
N GLU A 374 13.65 3.44 -5.35
CA GLU A 374 12.19 3.37 -5.45
C GLU A 374 11.63 4.73 -5.85
N GLY A 375 10.37 4.75 -6.27
CA GLY A 375 9.65 5.96 -6.63
C GLY A 375 10.07 6.52 -7.98
N TRP A 376 10.66 7.72 -8.03
CA TRP A 376 10.80 8.48 -9.28
C TRP A 376 11.45 7.73 -10.45
N SER A 377 12.60 7.08 -10.24
CA SER A 377 13.28 6.33 -11.31
C SER A 377 12.44 5.16 -11.81
N ALA A 378 11.70 4.49 -10.93
CA ALA A 378 10.83 3.38 -11.27
C ALA A 378 9.59 3.88 -12.05
N LEU A 379 8.98 4.97 -11.61
CA LEU A 379 7.90 5.65 -12.35
C LEU A 379 8.32 6.07 -13.76
N MET A 380 9.56 6.55 -13.95
CA MET A 380 10.07 6.92 -15.27
C MET A 380 10.32 5.70 -16.18
N ARG A 381 10.77 4.57 -15.61
CA ARG A 381 10.91 3.31 -16.33
C ARG A 381 9.55 2.84 -16.83
N ASP A 382 8.57 2.73 -15.94
CA ASP A 382 7.24 2.24 -16.29
C ASP A 382 6.56 3.16 -17.32
N TYR A 383 6.68 4.48 -17.14
CA TYR A 383 6.20 5.45 -18.11
C TYR A 383 6.84 5.23 -19.50
N ALA A 384 8.16 5.06 -19.58
CA ALA A 384 8.85 4.84 -20.85
C ALA A 384 8.38 3.55 -21.53
N GLU A 385 8.21 2.46 -20.77
CA GLU A 385 7.69 1.18 -21.27
C GLU A 385 6.26 1.31 -21.82
N ILE A 386 5.39 2.04 -21.11
CA ILE A 386 3.99 2.27 -21.54
C ILE A 386 3.95 3.09 -22.83
N MET A 387 4.78 4.14 -22.95
CA MET A 387 4.82 4.98 -24.14
C MET A 387 5.39 4.25 -25.37
N ASP A 388 6.39 3.40 -25.17
CA ASP A 388 6.95 2.56 -26.25
C ASP A 388 5.88 1.57 -26.76
N GLU A 389 5.18 0.91 -25.85
CA GLU A 389 4.14 -0.05 -26.21
C GLU A 389 2.93 0.63 -26.89
N ASP A 390 2.48 1.81 -26.43
CA ASP A 390 1.42 2.56 -27.11
C ASP A 390 1.79 2.86 -28.57
N THR A 391 3.02 3.33 -28.79
CA THR A 391 3.54 3.60 -30.13
C THR A 391 3.51 2.33 -30.98
N ARG A 392 4.07 1.22 -30.46
CA ARG A 392 4.16 -0.07 -31.16
C ARG A 392 2.79 -0.62 -31.54
N LEU A 393 1.83 -0.59 -30.60
CA LEU A 393 0.48 -1.11 -30.84
C LEU A 393 -0.27 -0.28 -31.87
N ARG A 394 -0.18 1.05 -31.81
CA ARG A 394 -0.82 1.94 -32.78
C ARG A 394 -0.20 1.83 -34.18
N GLU A 395 1.11 1.69 -34.29
CA GLU A 395 1.78 1.48 -35.57
C GLU A 395 1.42 0.13 -36.19
N SER A 396 1.37 -0.92 -35.38
CA SER A 396 0.93 -2.26 -35.80
C SER A 396 -0.50 -2.22 -36.33
N ALA A 397 -1.42 -1.54 -35.62
CA ALA A 397 -2.80 -1.36 -36.05
C ALA A 397 -2.92 -0.56 -37.37
N ARG A 398 -2.14 0.51 -37.53
CA ARG A 398 -2.09 1.29 -38.79
C ARG A 398 -1.58 0.44 -39.95
N THR A 399 -0.57 -0.38 -39.71
CA THR A 399 0.05 -1.25 -40.73
C THR A 399 -0.90 -2.37 -41.13
N ALA A 400 -1.55 -3.03 -40.17
CA ALA A 400 -2.60 -4.02 -40.43
C ALA A 400 -3.75 -3.41 -41.25
N LYS A 401 -4.18 -2.19 -40.91
CA LYS A 401 -5.20 -1.47 -41.68
C LYS A 401 -4.76 -1.21 -43.12
N LYS A 402 -3.51 -0.79 -43.36
CA LYS A 402 -2.96 -0.61 -44.71
C LYS A 402 -2.91 -1.92 -45.50
N ALA A 403 -2.48 -3.02 -44.87
CA ALA A 403 -2.44 -4.34 -45.51
C ALA A 403 -3.85 -4.89 -45.83
N SER A 404 -4.86 -4.50 -45.06
CA SER A 404 -6.26 -4.89 -45.29
C SER A 404 -7.00 -4.08 -46.37
N VAL A 405 -6.40 -2.98 -46.89
CA VAL A 405 -6.98 -2.26 -48.03
C VAL A 405 -6.81 -3.15 -49.27
N PRO A 406 -7.89 -3.54 -49.96
CA PRO A 406 -7.77 -4.39 -51.14
C PRO A 406 -6.91 -3.67 -52.17
N VAL A 407 -5.86 -4.36 -52.64
CA VAL A 407 -5.11 -3.94 -53.82
C VAL A 407 -6.15 -3.80 -54.94
N LYS A 408 -6.33 -2.59 -55.48
CA LYS A 408 -7.12 -2.41 -56.70
C LYS A 408 -6.49 -3.31 -57.74
N ASP A 409 -7.22 -4.35 -58.12
CA ASP A 409 -6.84 -5.23 -59.21
C ASP A 409 -6.86 -4.40 -60.50
N ASN A 410 -5.70 -3.84 -60.86
CA ASN A 410 -5.45 -3.22 -62.15
C ASN A 410 -4.96 -4.30 -63.15
N SER A 411 -5.46 -5.53 -63.08
CA SER A 411 -5.23 -6.59 -64.08
C SER A 411 -5.91 -6.36 -65.43
N LYS A 412 -6.02 -5.10 -65.88
CA LYS A 412 -5.97 -4.83 -67.32
C LYS A 412 -4.51 -4.71 -67.70
N VAL A 413 -3.89 -5.85 -67.95
CA VAL A 413 -2.65 -5.90 -68.74
C VAL A 413 -2.92 -5.12 -70.03
N ASP A 414 -2.27 -3.97 -70.19
CA ASP A 414 -2.30 -3.23 -71.43
C ASP A 414 -1.46 -4.00 -72.45
N TYR A 415 -2.10 -4.93 -73.14
CA TYR A 415 -1.49 -5.72 -74.21
C TYR A 415 -0.91 -4.83 -75.32
N GLY A 416 -1.35 -3.57 -75.45
CA GLY A 416 -0.77 -2.60 -76.38
C GLY A 416 0.65 -2.20 -76.00
N LEU A 417 0.93 -1.99 -74.70
CA LEU A 417 2.26 -1.63 -74.21
C LEU A 417 3.24 -2.82 -74.28
N LEU A 418 2.75 -4.03 -74.04
CA LEU A 418 3.52 -5.28 -74.18
C LEU A 418 3.85 -5.59 -75.64
N LEU A 419 2.88 -5.43 -76.56
CA LEU A 419 3.11 -5.59 -78.01
C LEU A 419 4.08 -4.53 -78.55
N ALA A 420 3.96 -3.28 -78.13
CA ALA A 420 4.88 -2.23 -78.54
C ALA A 420 6.32 -2.53 -78.09
N SER A 421 6.49 -3.00 -76.85
CA SER A 421 7.81 -3.39 -76.31
C SER A 421 8.42 -4.56 -77.08
N LEU A 422 7.62 -5.57 -77.43
CA LEU A 422 8.05 -6.71 -78.26
C LEU A 422 8.45 -6.27 -79.68
N VAL A 423 7.70 -5.36 -80.30
CA VAL A 423 8.03 -4.81 -81.62
C VAL A 423 9.37 -4.06 -81.58
N PHE A 424 9.63 -3.24 -80.56
CA PHE A 424 10.92 -2.54 -80.42
C PHE A 424 12.09 -3.49 -80.17
N ILE A 425 11.90 -4.57 -79.42
CA ILE A 425 12.93 -5.58 -79.20
C ILE A 425 13.24 -6.32 -80.51
N VAL A 426 12.22 -6.71 -81.28
CA VAL A 426 12.40 -7.39 -82.57
C VAL A 426 13.06 -6.46 -83.60
N LEU A 427 12.68 -5.18 -83.65
CA LEU A 427 13.33 -4.17 -84.50
C LEU A 427 14.79 -3.94 -84.09
N GLY A 428 15.08 -3.86 -82.78
CA GLY A 428 16.45 -3.73 -82.27
C GLY A 428 17.32 -4.93 -82.63
N LEU A 429 16.80 -6.15 -82.49
CA LEU A 429 17.49 -7.38 -82.88
C LEU A 429 17.69 -7.48 -84.40
N PHE A 430 16.73 -7.03 -85.21
CA PHE A 430 16.83 -7.02 -86.67
C PHE A 430 17.86 -6.00 -87.17
N ILE A 431 17.90 -4.80 -86.59
CA ILE A 431 18.93 -3.78 -86.88
C ILE A 431 20.31 -4.30 -86.46
N GLY A 432 20.41 -4.91 -85.27
CA GLY A 432 21.64 -5.56 -84.81
C GLY A 432 22.13 -6.65 -85.78
N TYR A 433 21.23 -7.49 -86.28
CA TYR A 433 21.52 -8.51 -87.28
C TYR A 433 22.02 -7.92 -88.62
N LEU A 434 21.38 -6.85 -89.13
CA LEU A 434 21.82 -6.19 -90.36
C LEU A 434 23.20 -5.54 -90.24
N ILE A 435 23.48 -4.90 -89.09
CA ILE A 435 24.80 -4.32 -88.81
C ILE A 435 25.87 -5.42 -88.75
N PHE A 436 25.60 -6.52 -88.05
CA PHE A 436 26.54 -7.64 -87.96
C PHE A 436 26.75 -8.35 -89.31
N LYS A 437 25.71 -8.50 -90.13
CA LYS A 437 25.81 -9.11 -91.45
C LYS A 437 26.66 -8.26 -92.41
N SER A 438 26.49 -6.94 -92.42
CA SER A 438 27.33 -6.07 -93.29
C SER A 438 28.80 -6.10 -92.90
N LYS A 439 29.11 -6.31 -91.61
CA LYS A 439 30.49 -6.42 -91.11
C LYS A 439 31.17 -7.74 -91.45
N GLN A 440 30.42 -8.75 -91.89
CA GLN A 440 30.92 -10.07 -92.25
C GLN A 440 31.17 -10.23 -93.76
N GLU A 441 30.75 -9.25 -94.58
CA GLU A 441 31.01 -9.21 -96.03
C GLU A 441 32.26 -8.37 -96.39
N ASP A 442 32.88 -7.70 -95.40
CA ASP A 442 34.13 -6.91 -95.53
C ASP A 442 35.37 -7.56 -94.86
N GLN A 443 35.33 -8.88 -94.60
CA GLN A 443 36.50 -9.74 -94.31
C GLN A 443 36.52 -10.89 -95.31
#